data_AF-K7N5D8-F1
#
_entry.id   AF-K7N5D8-F1
#
_cell.length_a   1.000
_cell.length_b   1.000
_cell.length_c   1.000
_cell.angle_alpha   90.00
_cell.angle_beta   90.00
_cell.angle_gamma   90.00
#
_symmetry.space_group_name_H-M   'P 1'
#
loop_
_entity.id
_entity.type
_entity.pdbx_description
1 polymer ?
#
loop_
_entity_poly.entity_id
_entity_poly.type
_entity_poly.pdbx_seq_one_letter_code
_entity_poly.pdbx_strand_id
1 'polypeptide(L)'
;MSTSSHVSILLFLAVCFSSSVFCDSLPPFLDSDHFHININILAISISNDLPPSPTKLYFLSDFQKTQIEIKRGEPYVKLLNFDTHNGLLKWNKCAEFSVYIPGLEGDHQRIYWSAREDGIYHSWDNLKWDKREIWDHYC
;
A
#
# COMPACT_ATOMS: atom_id res chain seq x y z
N MET A 1 -42.72 11.20 -23.67
CA MET A 1 -41.57 10.33 -23.34
C MET A 1 -40.47 11.22 -22.77
N SER A 2 -40.42 11.39 -21.45
CA SER A 2 -39.42 12.23 -20.77
C SER A 2 -38.71 11.38 -19.72
N THR A 3 -37.84 10.49 -20.20
CA THR A 3 -37.02 9.60 -19.35
C THR A 3 -35.52 9.89 -19.49
N SER A 4 -35.15 10.88 -20.31
CA SER A 4 -33.75 11.19 -20.63
C SER A 4 -32.95 11.77 -19.45
N SER A 5 -33.59 12.53 -18.56
CA SER A 5 -32.90 13.15 -17.41
C SER A 5 -32.58 12.19 -16.26
N HIS A 6 -33.35 11.10 -16.10
CA HIS A 6 -33.16 10.18 -14.97
C HIS A 6 -31.97 9.23 -15.16
N VAL A 7 -31.64 8.86 -16.40
CA VAL A 7 -30.54 7.94 -16.70
C VAL A 7 -29.18 8.61 -16.44
N SER A 8 -29.04 9.90 -16.76
CA SER A 8 -27.78 10.63 -16.56
C SER A 8 -27.42 10.78 -15.09
N ILE A 9 -28.39 11.01 -14.20
CA ILE A 9 -28.14 11.19 -12.75
C ILE A 9 -27.66 9.88 -12.11
N LEU A 10 -28.21 8.73 -12.52
CA LEU A 10 -27.79 7.42 -12.01
C LEU A 10 -26.35 7.07 -12.40
N LEU A 11 -25.92 7.45 -13.62
CA LEU A 11 -24.54 7.25 -14.07
C LEU A 11 -23.54 8.11 -13.28
N PHE A 12 -23.88 9.37 -12.96
CA PHE A 12 -23.00 10.20 -12.13
C PHE A 12 -22.87 9.68 -10.69
N LEU A 13 -23.97 9.20 -10.09
CA LEU A 13 -23.92 8.63 -8.74
C LEU A 13 -23.05 7.36 -8.68
N ALA A 14 -23.10 6.50 -9.70
CA ALA A 14 -22.28 5.28 -9.74
C ALA A 14 -20.77 5.57 -9.81
N VAL A 15 -20.35 6.62 -10.54
CA VAL A 15 -18.93 7.02 -10.63
C VAL A 15 -18.44 7.68 -9.33
N CYS A 16 -19.33 8.34 -8.58
CA CYS A 16 -18.97 8.88 -7.26
C CYS A 16 -18.82 7.78 -6.19
N PHE A 17 -19.49 6.64 -6.32
CA PHE A 17 -19.34 5.53 -5.36
C PHE A 17 -18.10 4.66 -5.62
N SER A 18 -17.59 4.59 -6.85
CA SER A 18 -16.31 3.92 -7.14
C SER A 18 -15.09 4.75 -6.76
N SER A 19 -15.28 6.04 -6.48
CA SER A 19 -14.30 6.91 -5.84
C SER A 19 -14.64 7.10 -4.37
N SER A 20 -14.78 5.98 -3.64
CA SER A 20 -14.82 5.96 -2.19
C SER A 20 -13.51 6.54 -1.64
N VAL A 21 -13.51 7.87 -1.50
CA VAL A 21 -13.10 8.63 -0.33
C VAL A 21 -12.60 7.69 0.77
N PHE A 22 -11.29 7.48 0.82
CA PHE A 22 -10.62 7.30 2.11
C PHE A 22 -10.89 8.59 2.87
N CYS A 23 -11.97 8.56 3.65
CA CYS A 23 -12.26 9.57 4.64
C CYS A 23 -11.14 9.45 5.66
N ASP A 24 -10.26 10.45 5.72
CA ASP A 24 -9.38 10.73 6.85
C ASP A 24 -10.25 11.06 8.07
N SER A 25 -10.99 10.09 8.60
CA SER A 25 -11.57 10.17 9.93
C SER A 25 -10.61 9.50 10.90
N LEU A 26 -9.43 10.11 11.05
CA LEU A 26 -8.77 10.09 12.34
C LEU A 26 -9.70 10.84 13.30
N PRO A 27 -10.14 10.23 14.42
CA PRO A 27 -11.07 10.88 15.33
C PRO A 27 -10.44 12.18 15.88
N PRO A 28 -11.24 13.23 16.11
CA PRO A 28 -10.77 14.45 16.73
C PRO A 28 -10.44 14.13 18.20
N PHE A 29 -9.20 13.74 18.46
CA PHE A 29 -8.67 13.71 19.81
C PHE A 29 -8.53 15.17 20.28
N LEU A 30 -9.56 15.62 20.99
CA LEU A 30 -9.55 16.63 22.05
C LEU A 30 -8.92 18.00 21.71
N ASP A 31 -9.82 18.98 21.58
CA ASP A 31 -9.64 20.38 21.97
C ASP A 31 -8.66 20.53 23.15
N SER A 32 -7.42 20.93 22.88
CA SER A 32 -6.57 21.71 23.79
C SER A 32 -5.38 22.25 23.00
N ASP A 33 -5.32 23.57 22.94
CA ASP A 33 -4.55 24.41 22.01
C ASP A 33 -3.01 24.29 22.08
N HIS A 34 -2.44 23.24 22.69
CA HIS A 34 -0.99 23.13 22.96
C HIS A 34 -0.38 21.73 22.76
N PHE A 35 -1.09 20.79 22.13
CA PHE A 35 -0.51 19.51 21.73
C PHE A 35 -0.67 19.26 20.23
N HIS A 36 0.14 19.95 19.42
CA HIS A 36 0.57 19.40 18.14
C HIS A 36 1.42 18.16 18.43
N ILE A 37 0.78 17.05 18.79
CA ILE A 37 1.43 15.75 18.65
C ILE A 37 1.53 15.57 17.15
N ASN A 38 2.68 15.95 16.59
CA ASN A 38 3.03 15.66 15.22
C ASN A 38 3.26 14.14 15.17
N ILE A 39 2.17 13.37 15.16
CA ILE A 39 2.25 11.92 15.00
C ILE A 39 2.64 11.72 13.55
N ASN A 40 3.94 11.72 13.29
CA ASN A 40 4.50 11.32 12.02
C ASN A 40 4.29 9.82 11.91
N ILE A 41 3.19 9.43 11.27
CA ILE A 41 2.86 8.04 10.95
C ILE A 41 3.24 7.76 9.50
N LEU A 42 4.03 6.72 9.30
CA LEU A 42 4.32 6.16 7.98
C LEU A 42 3.27 5.09 7.67
N ALA A 43 2.57 5.21 6.54
CA ALA A 43 1.70 4.16 6.04
C ALA A 43 2.40 3.39 4.91
N ILE A 44 2.55 2.08 5.10
CA ILE A 44 3.03 1.18 4.05
C ILE A 44 1.87 0.37 3.50
N SER A 45 1.90 0.10 2.20
CA SER A 45 0.97 -0.77 1.50
C SER A 45 1.75 -1.71 0.59
N ILE A 46 1.49 -3.02 0.65
CA ILE A 46 2.13 -4.02 -0.19
C ILE A 46 1.05 -4.82 -0.92
N SER A 47 0.99 -4.65 -2.24
CA SER A 47 0.01 -5.28 -3.11
C SER A 47 0.57 -6.54 -3.77
N ASN A 48 -0.29 -7.55 -3.88
CA ASN A 48 -0.03 -8.75 -4.69
C ASN A 48 -0.64 -8.58 -6.09
N ASP A 49 0.20 -8.14 -7.03
CA ASP A 49 -0.16 -7.95 -8.45
C ASP A 49 0.41 -9.08 -9.34
N LEU A 50 0.73 -10.23 -8.74
CA LEU A 50 1.17 -11.40 -9.47
C LEU A 50 0.00 -11.98 -10.29
N PRO A 51 0.31 -12.67 -11.41
CA PRO A 51 -0.67 -13.49 -12.11
C PRO A 51 -1.30 -14.52 -11.16
N PRO A 52 -2.55 -14.98 -11.42
CA PRO A 52 -3.12 -16.11 -10.71
C PRO A 52 -2.15 -17.32 -10.77
N SER A 53 -1.70 -17.79 -9.61
CA SER A 53 -0.70 -18.85 -9.48
C SER A 53 -1.06 -19.75 -8.29
N PRO A 54 -0.72 -21.06 -8.32
CA PRO A 54 -0.82 -21.90 -7.13
C PRO A 54 0.13 -21.44 -6.01
N THR A 55 1.19 -20.70 -6.34
CA THR A 55 2.17 -20.20 -5.38
C THR A 55 1.67 -18.90 -4.75
N LYS A 56 1.63 -18.89 -3.42
CA LYS A 56 1.18 -17.76 -2.60
C LYS A 56 2.30 -16.73 -2.42
N LEU A 57 1.94 -15.46 -2.28
CA LEU A 57 2.86 -14.40 -1.89
C LEU A 57 2.83 -14.27 -0.36
N TYR A 58 4.01 -14.31 0.24
CA TYR A 58 4.19 -14.09 1.67
C TYR A 58 5.10 -12.91 1.95
N PHE A 59 4.87 -12.26 3.08
CA PHE A 59 5.67 -11.15 3.56
C PHE A 59 6.15 -11.38 4.99
N LEU A 60 7.39 -10.95 5.26
CA LEU A 60 8.03 -10.89 6.56
C LEU A 60 8.83 -9.59 6.64
N SER A 61 8.94 -8.99 7.82
CA SER A 61 9.80 -7.84 8.04
C SER A 61 10.36 -7.79 9.46
N ASP A 62 11.23 -6.82 9.70
CA ASP A 62 11.68 -6.43 11.03
C ASP A 62 10.51 -6.08 11.99
N PHE A 63 9.43 -5.48 11.51
CA PHE A 63 8.22 -5.16 12.28
C PHE A 63 7.11 -6.23 12.19
N GLN A 64 7.16 -7.14 11.22
CA GLN A 64 6.19 -8.22 11.01
C GLN A 64 6.91 -9.57 11.18
N LYS A 65 7.04 -10.01 12.44
CA LYS A 65 7.83 -11.21 12.82
C LYS A 65 7.21 -12.53 12.38
N THR A 66 5.90 -12.57 12.16
CA THR A 66 5.20 -13.73 11.61
C THR A 66 4.99 -13.55 10.12
N GLN A 67 5.27 -14.62 9.37
CA GLN A 67 4.98 -14.65 7.94
C GLN A 67 3.48 -14.50 7.73
N ILE A 68 3.10 -13.58 6.85
CA ILE A 68 1.71 -13.35 6.46
C ILE A 68 1.52 -13.59 4.96
N GLU A 69 0.35 -14.09 4.57
CA GLU A 69 -0.03 -14.21 3.16
C GLU A 69 -0.64 -12.89 2.68
N ILE A 70 -0.13 -12.36 1.57
CA ILE A 70 -0.74 -11.20 0.89
C ILE A 70 -1.60 -11.74 -0.26
N LYS A 71 -2.92 -11.66 -0.11
CA LYS A 71 -3.86 -12.12 -1.13
C LYS A 71 -3.94 -11.12 -2.28
N ARG A 72 -4.24 -11.62 -3.48
CA ARG A 72 -4.51 -10.76 -4.65
C ARG A 72 -5.74 -9.90 -4.37
N GLY A 73 -5.63 -8.60 -4.64
CA GLY A 73 -6.70 -7.62 -4.41
C GLY A 73 -6.89 -7.16 -2.96
N GLU A 74 -6.16 -7.73 -2.00
CA GLU A 74 -6.17 -7.33 -0.58
C GLU A 74 -4.74 -6.92 -0.18
N PRO A 75 -4.35 -5.64 -0.35
CA PRO A 75 -3.01 -5.20 0.01
C PRO A 75 -2.78 -5.33 1.51
N TYR A 76 -1.56 -5.71 1.89
CA TYR A 76 -1.13 -5.62 3.29
C TYR A 76 -0.86 -4.17 3.64
N VAL A 77 -1.47 -3.68 4.72
CA VAL A 77 -1.32 -2.29 5.18
C VAL A 77 -0.81 -2.27 6.61
N LYS A 78 0.15 -1.39 6.90
CA LYS A 78 0.69 -1.19 8.25
C LYS A 78 1.03 0.27 8.49
N LEU A 79 0.81 0.72 9.72
CA LEU A 79 1.26 2.02 10.22
C LEU A 79 2.54 1.81 11.02
N LEU A 80 3.56 2.60 10.73
CA LEU A 80 4.92 2.50 11.24
C LEU A 80 5.46 3.88 11.64
N ASN A 81 6.65 3.89 12.22
CA ASN A 81 7.43 5.10 12.40
C ASN A 81 8.30 5.35 11.15
N PHE A 82 9.15 6.38 11.22
CA PHE A 82 10.05 6.77 10.14
C PHE A 82 11.46 6.18 10.35
N ASP A 83 11.58 5.03 11.02
CA ASP A 83 12.85 4.32 11.10
C ASP A 83 13.06 3.47 9.84
N THR A 84 14.31 3.16 9.51
CA THR A 84 14.58 2.23 8.41
C THR A 84 13.95 0.87 8.67
N HIS A 85 13.18 0.39 7.70
CA HIS A 85 12.53 -0.91 7.77
C HIS A 85 12.91 -1.79 6.58
N ASN A 86 13.12 -3.08 6.85
CA ASN A 86 13.53 -4.07 5.85
C ASN A 86 12.52 -5.22 5.80
N GLY A 87 12.30 -5.74 4.60
CA GLY A 87 11.31 -6.75 4.34
C GLY A 87 11.82 -7.84 3.41
N LEU A 88 11.10 -8.95 3.42
CA LEU A 88 11.31 -10.09 2.54
C LEU A 88 9.96 -10.48 1.95
N LEU A 89 9.89 -10.50 0.63
CA LEU A 89 8.78 -11.10 -0.11
C LEU A 89 9.18 -12.50 -0.55
N LYS A 90 8.30 -13.46 -0.32
CA LYS A 90 8.47 -14.87 -0.74
C LYS A 90 7.34 -15.27 -1.67
N TRP A 91 7.69 -15.70 -2.87
CA TRP A 91 6.76 -16.30 -3.84
C TRP A 91 7.31 -17.66 -4.29
N ASN A 92 7.75 -17.80 -5.54
CA ASN A 92 8.59 -18.90 -6.02
C ASN A 92 10.08 -18.67 -5.72
N LYS A 93 10.43 -17.40 -5.56
CA LYS A 93 11.73 -16.85 -5.23
C LYS A 93 11.55 -15.82 -4.13
N CYS A 94 12.67 -15.43 -3.55
CA CYS A 94 12.77 -14.44 -2.49
C CYS A 94 13.30 -13.13 -3.07
N ALA A 95 12.77 -12.02 -2.54
CA ALA A 95 13.30 -10.69 -2.77
C ALA A 95 13.37 -9.97 -1.42
N GLU A 96 14.59 -9.68 -0.97
CA GLU A 96 14.86 -8.78 0.14
C GLU A 96 14.82 -7.34 -0.36
N PHE A 97 14.24 -6.44 0.42
CA PHE A 97 14.10 -5.05 0.02
C PHE A 97 13.96 -4.15 1.25
N SER A 98 14.38 -2.91 1.10
CA SER A 98 14.17 -1.88 2.11
C SER A 98 12.75 -1.33 1.98
N VAL A 99 11.86 -1.69 2.90
CA VAL A 99 10.46 -1.24 2.93
C VAL A 99 10.37 0.28 3.07
N TYR A 100 11.28 0.87 3.84
CA TYR A 100 11.39 2.32 4.02
C TYR A 100 12.83 2.71 4.39
N ILE A 101 13.39 3.73 3.72
CA ILE A 101 14.65 4.38 4.10
C ILE A 101 14.43 5.90 4.16
N PRO A 102 14.54 6.56 5.33
CA PRO A 102 14.22 7.98 5.48
C PRO A 102 14.94 8.90 4.47
N GLY A 103 16.22 8.64 4.23
CA GLY A 103 17.04 9.45 3.31
C GLY A 103 16.72 9.27 1.83
N LEU A 104 16.04 8.18 1.44
CA LEU A 104 15.62 7.91 0.06
C LEU A 104 14.16 8.32 -0.17
N GLU A 105 13.32 8.19 0.85
CA GLU A 105 11.89 8.46 0.75
C GLU A 105 11.53 9.92 1.02
N GLY A 106 12.41 10.73 1.60
CA GLY A 106 12.12 12.13 1.91
C GLY A 106 10.99 12.29 2.93
N ASP A 107 10.02 13.17 2.66
CA ASP A 107 8.87 13.44 3.52
C ASP A 107 7.62 12.61 3.19
N HIS A 108 7.74 11.63 2.29
CA HIS A 108 6.62 10.77 1.90
C HIS A 108 6.16 9.91 3.07
N GLN A 109 4.94 10.18 3.53
CA GLN A 109 4.28 9.43 4.61
C GLN A 109 3.51 8.20 4.12
N ARG A 110 3.45 7.99 2.80
CA ARG A 110 2.75 6.87 2.17
C ARG A 110 3.67 6.19 1.16
N ILE A 111 3.88 4.91 1.37
CA ILE A 111 4.78 4.08 0.57
C ILE A 111 3.99 2.89 0.04
N TYR A 112 4.04 2.69 -1.26
CA TYR A 112 3.35 1.61 -1.95
C TYR A 112 4.37 0.67 -2.59
N TRP A 113 4.17 -0.61 -2.33
CA TRP A 113 4.92 -1.71 -2.93
C TRP A 113 3.96 -2.58 -3.75
N SER A 114 4.42 -3.05 -4.91
CA SER A 114 3.66 -3.93 -5.79
C SER A 114 4.57 -5.09 -6.22
N ALA A 115 4.22 -6.30 -5.78
CA ALA A 115 4.90 -7.51 -6.21
C ALA A 115 4.32 -7.96 -7.55
N ARG A 116 5.16 -7.98 -8.59
CA ARG A 116 4.81 -8.37 -9.97
C ARG A 116 5.69 -9.52 -10.42
N GLU A 117 5.32 -10.17 -11.51
CA GLU A 117 6.02 -11.38 -12.00
C GLU A 117 7.50 -11.12 -12.28
N ASP A 118 7.83 -9.93 -12.79
CA ASP A 118 9.19 -9.57 -13.17
C ASP A 118 9.98 -8.86 -12.06
N GLY A 119 9.37 -8.48 -10.94
CA GLY A 119 10.06 -7.92 -9.78
C GLY A 119 9.18 -7.12 -8.83
N ILE A 120 9.83 -6.35 -7.95
CA ILE A 120 9.18 -5.58 -6.89
C ILE A 120 9.25 -4.09 -7.22
N TYR A 121 8.08 -3.46 -7.26
CA TYR A 121 7.90 -2.07 -7.65
C TYR A 121 7.56 -1.20 -6.44
N HIS A 122 8.04 0.03 -6.47
CA HIS A 122 7.86 1.05 -5.46
C HIS A 122 7.13 2.27 -6.03
N SER A 123 6.29 2.91 -5.23
CA SER A 123 5.56 4.12 -5.61
C SER A 123 5.24 4.98 -4.39
N TRP A 124 5.23 6.29 -4.56
CA TRP A 124 4.78 7.27 -3.56
C TRP A 124 3.32 7.69 -3.73
N ASP A 125 2.77 7.55 -4.95
CA ASP A 125 1.44 8.02 -5.33
C ASP A 125 0.49 6.90 -5.75
N ASN A 126 0.96 5.64 -5.73
CA ASN A 126 0.25 4.44 -6.21
C ASN A 126 -0.12 4.49 -7.71
N LEU A 127 0.52 5.37 -8.49
CA LEU A 127 0.25 5.59 -9.92
C LEU A 127 1.51 5.42 -10.76
N LYS A 128 2.62 6.02 -10.33
CA LYS A 128 3.93 5.92 -10.97
C LYS A 128 4.78 4.91 -10.22
N TRP A 129 5.27 3.91 -10.93
CA TRP A 129 5.93 2.76 -10.34
C TRP A 129 7.35 2.62 -10.86
N ASP A 130 8.30 2.57 -9.94
CA ASP A 130 9.70 2.28 -10.21
C ASP A 130 10.03 0.86 -9.79
N LYS A 131 10.63 0.08 -10.68
CA LYS A 131 11.15 -1.24 -10.32
C LYS A 131 12.39 -1.06 -9.45
N ARG A 132 12.38 -1.59 -8.22
CA ARG A 132 13.49 -1.45 -7.27
C ARG A 132 14.26 -2.75 -7.09
N GLU A 133 13.55 -3.88 -7.05
CA GLU A 133 14.16 -5.18 -6.84
C GLU A 133 13.71 -6.21 -7.88
N ILE A 134 14.55 -7.22 -8.06
CA ILE A 134 14.24 -8.42 -8.86
C ILE A 134 14.08 -9.63 -7.94
N TRP A 135 13.41 -10.67 -8.44
CA TRP A 135 13.36 -11.96 -7.78
C TRP A 135 14.73 -12.66 -7.89
N ASP A 136 15.51 -12.59 -6.82
CA ASP A 136 16.95 -12.90 -6.86
C ASP A 136 17.23 -14.40 -6.68
N HIS A 137 16.82 -14.99 -5.56
CA HIS A 137 17.20 -16.35 -5.18
C HIS A 137 16.01 -17.24 -4.80
N TYR A 138 16.21 -18.55 -4.78
CA TYR A 138 15.22 -19.48 -4.24
C TYR A 138 15.17 -19.35 -2.72
N CYS A 139 13.96 -19.22 -2.19
CA CYS A 139 13.66 -19.49 -0.80
C CYS A 139 13.72 -21.01 -0.56
#